data_AF-A0A3E0DIY5-F1
#
_entry.id   AF-A0A3E0DIY5-F1
#
_cell.length_a   1.000
_cell.length_b   1.000
_cell.length_c   1.000
_cell.angle_alpha   90.00
_cell.angle_beta   90.00
_cell.angle_gamma   90.00
#
_symmetry.space_group_name_H-M   'P 1'
#
loop_
_entity.id
_entity.type
_entity.pdbx_description
1 polymer ?
#
loop_
_entity_poly.entity_id
_entity_poly.type
_entity_poly.pdbx_seq_one_letter_code
_entity_poly.pdbx_strand_id
1 'polypeptide(L)' 'MKTDYKYDNLGNLDTDYYVEKAYEMRRYYLSLAFKKAVSGVKKAVLSLIPTRSVQGRTAH' A
#
# COMPACT_ATOMS: atom_id res chain seq x y z
N MET A 1 -19.21 17.90 -8.19
CA MET A 1 -18.75 16.68 -8.91
C MET A 1 -19.99 15.92 -9.31
N LYS A 2 -20.23 15.69 -10.61
CA LYS A 2 -21.25 14.74 -11.05
C LYS A 2 -20.65 13.35 -10.86
N THR A 3 -21.18 12.56 -9.94
CA THR A 3 -20.83 11.15 -9.81
C THR A 3 -21.62 10.41 -10.88
N ASP A 4 -20.94 10.01 -11.96
CA ASP A 4 -21.53 9.17 -12.98
C ASP A 4 -21.74 7.77 -12.38
N TYR A 5 -22.96 7.50 -11.94
CA TYR A 5 -23.34 6.19 -11.44
C TYR A 5 -23.44 5.21 -12.59
N LYS A 6 -22.97 3.98 -12.37
CA LYS A 6 -23.09 2.90 -13.34
C LYS A 6 -24.43 2.20 -13.14
N TYR A 7 -25.14 2.01 -14.24
CA TYR A 7 -26.41 1.34 -14.30
C TYR A 7 -26.29 0.08 -15.15
N ASP A 8 -27.10 -0.93 -14.84
CA ASP A 8 -27.21 -2.16 -15.60
C ASP A 8 -28.03 -1.95 -16.89
N ASN A 9 -28.21 -3.03 -17.68
CA ASN A 9 -28.96 -2.98 -18.93
C ASN A 9 -30.47 -2.73 -18.75
N LEU A 10 -30.97 -2.81 -17.52
CA LEU A 10 -32.37 -2.56 -17.15
C LEU A 10 -32.56 -1.14 -16.59
N GLY A 11 -31.48 -0.36 -16.47
CA GLY A 11 -31.50 0.99 -15.90
C GLY A 11 -31.50 1.02 -14.37
N ASN A 12 -31.24 -0.11 -13.70
CA ASN A 12 -31.05 -0.15 -12.25
C ASN A 12 -29.59 0.14 -11.89
N LEU A 13 -29.34 0.57 -10.66
CA LEU A 13 -27.97 0.75 -10.18
C LEU A 13 -27.22 -0.59 -10.25
N ASP A 14 -26.05 -0.59 -10.91
CA ASP A 14 -25.23 -1.79 -11.10
C ASP A 14 -24.50 -2.16 -9.81
N THR A 15 -25.26 -2.72 -8.86
CA THR A 15 -24.77 -3.06 -7.53
C THR A 15 -23.66 -4.11 -7.57
N ASP A 16 -23.76 -5.07 -8.50
CA ASP A 16 -22.74 -6.09 -8.71
C ASP A 16 -21.39 -5.47 -9.09
N TYR A 17 -21.39 -4.52 -10.03
CA TYR A 17 -20.18 -3.77 -10.37
C TYR A 17 -19.54 -3.07 -9.18
N TYR A 18 -20.34 -2.42 -8.33
CA TYR A 18 -19.82 -1.73 -7.15
C TYR A 18 -19.29 -2.68 -6.08
N VAL A 19 -19.94 -3.84 -5.91
CA VAL A 19 -19.47 -4.90 -5.00
C VAL A 19 -18.14 -5.46 -5.46
N GLU A 20 -18.00 -5.81 -6.74
CA GLU A 20 -16.74 -6.26 -7.32
C GLU A 20 -15.63 -5.22 -7.17
N LYS A 21 -15.93 -3.95 -7.47
CA LYS A 21 -14.98 -2.85 -7.27
C LYS A 21 -14.56 -2.69 -5.82
N ALA A 22 -15.48 -2.84 -4.87
CA ALA A 22 -15.14 -2.80 -3.44
C ALA A 22 -14.17 -3.94 -3.07
N TYR A 23 -14.38 -5.15 -3.59
CA TYR A 23 -13.46 -6.28 -3.38
C TYR A 23 -12.08 -6.05 -4.01
N GLU A 24 -12.01 -5.51 -5.22
CA GLU A 24 -10.75 -5.12 -5.87
C GLU A 24 -9.98 -4.10 -5.03
N MET A 25 -10.67 -3.04 -4.59
CA MET A 25 -10.08 -1.97 -3.79
C MET A 25 -9.58 -2.50 -2.44
N ARG A 26 -10.36 -3.36 -1.78
CA ARG A 26 -9.95 -3.99 -0.52
C ARG A 26 -8.65 -4.77 -0.68
N ARG A 27 -8.53 -5.59 -1.73
CA ARG A 27 -7.33 -6.37 -2.02
C ARG A 27 -6.13 -5.46 -2.31
N TYR A 28 -6.33 -4.40 -3.09
CA TYR A 28 -5.31 -3.42 -3.39
C TYR A 28 -4.79 -2.73 -2.12
N TYR A 29 -5.67 -2.16 -1.30
CA TYR A 29 -5.29 -1.47 -0.07
C TYR A 29 -4.65 -2.40 0.96
N LEU A 30 -5.13 -3.64 1.08
CA LEU A 30 -4.51 -4.64 1.92
C LEU A 30 -3.06 -4.90 1.48
N SER A 31 -2.84 -5.10 0.17
CA SER A 31 -1.48 -5.31 -0.36
C SER A 31 -0.56 -4.11 -0.12
N LEU A 32 -1.09 -2.89 -0.24
CA LEU A 32 -0.36 -1.66 0.00
C LEU A 32 -0.01 -1.50 1.49
N ALA A 33 -0.95 -1.81 2.38
CA ALA A 33 -0.73 -1.81 3.83
C ALA A 33 0.35 -2.83 4.23
N PHE A 34 0.30 -4.04 3.70
CA PHE A 34 1.34 -5.06 3.94
C PHE A 34 2.71 -4.60 3.45
N LYS A 35 2.80 -4.05 2.23
CA LYS A 35 4.07 -3.52 1.70
C LYS A 35 4.65 -2.43 2.60
N LYS A 36 3.81 -1.50 3.09
CA LYS A 36 4.23 -0.45 4.02
C LYS A 36 4.68 -1.04 5.37
N ALA A 37 3.97 -2.01 5.91
CA ALA A 37 4.33 -2.67 7.16
C ALA A 37 5.69 -3.38 7.05
N VAL A 38 5.91 -4.17 5.99
CA VAL A 38 7.18 -4.87 5.74
C VAL A 38 8.32 -3.87 5.56
N SER A 39 8.11 -2.80 4.81
CA SER A 39 9.11 -1.73 4.64
C SER A 39 9.43 -1.04 5.97
N GLY A 40 8.42 -0.76 6.79
CA GLY A 40 8.58 -0.17 8.11
C GLY A 40 9.39 -1.05 9.06
N VAL A 41 9.08 -2.35 9.13
CA VAL A 41 9.84 -3.32 9.93
C VAL A 41 11.28 -3.41 9.44
N LYS A 42 11.51 -3.51 8.14
CA LYS A 42 12.86 -3.54 7.57
C LYS A 42 13.67 -2.30 7.95
N LYS A 43 13.06 -1.11 7.87
CA LYS A 43 13.69 0.15 8.26
C LYS A 43 14.02 0.18 9.75
N ALA A 44 13.10 -0.28 10.59
CA ALA A 44 13.32 -0.38 12.03
C ALA A 44 14.50 -1.32 12.34
N VAL A 45 14.51 -2.53 11.78
CA VAL A 45 15.61 -3.49 11.97
C VAL A 45 16.95 -2.90 11.51
N LEU A 46 17.01 -2.30 10.32
CA LEU A 46 18.23 -1.67 9.82
C LEU A 46 18.70 -0.52 10.72
N SER A 47 17.79 0.24 11.34
CA SER A 47 18.15 1.30 12.29
C SER A 47 18.68 0.80 13.64
N LEU A 48 18.34 -0.43 14.02
CA LEU A 48 18.89 -1.08 15.23
C LEU A 48 20.27 -1.68 15.01
N ILE A 49 20.65 -1.96 13.76
CA ILE A 49 22.01 -2.40 13.45
C ILE A 49 22.92 -1.19 13.63
N PRO A 50 23.87 -1.21 14.59
CA PRO A 50 24.83 -0.14 14.71
C PRO A 50 25.59 -0.08 13.39
N THR A 51 25.45 1.01 12.65
CA THR A 51 26.35 1.29 11.54
C THR A 51 27.73 1.39 12.16
N ARG A 52 28.53 0.32 12.08
CA ARG A 52 29.98 0.45 12.14
C ARG A 52 30.31 1.35 10.95
N SER A 53 30.29 2.66 11.14
CA SER A 53 31.08 3.52 10.29
C SER A 53 32.48 2.94 10.47
N VAL A 54 33.03 2.40 9.39
CA VAL A 54 34.45 2.09 9.35
C VAL A 54 35.09 3.46 9.50
N GLN A 55 35.33 3.84 10.75
CA GLN A 55 36.13 4.98 11.13
C GLN A 55 37.56 4.53 10.83
N GLY A 56 37.85 4.41 9.54
CA GLY A 56 39.20 4.45 9.01
C GLY A 56 39.73 5.79 9.43
N ARG A 57 40.39 5.81 10.59
CA ARG A 57 41.41 6.80 10.91
C ARG A 57 42.32 6.84 9.70
N THR A 58 42.14 7.81 8.83
CA THR A 58 43.26 8.33 8.04
C THR A 58 44.21 8.89 9.08
N ALA A 59 45.21 8.09 9.44
CA ALA A 59 46.32 8.50 10.28
C ALA A 59 47.02 9.68 9.59
N HIS A 60 47.33 10.69 10.42
CA HIS A 60 48.09 11.90 10.09
C HIS A 60 49.39 11.61 9.34
#